data_AF-A0A7U1G3N3-F1
#
_entry.id   AF-A0A7U1G3N3-F1
#
_cell.length_a   1.000
_cell.length_b   1.000
_cell.length_c   1.000
_cell.angle_alpha   90.00
_cell.angle_beta   90.00
_cell.angle_gamma   90.00
#
_symmetry.space_group_name_H-M   'P 1'
#
loop_
_entity.id
_entity.type
_entity.pdbx_description
1 polymer ?
#
loop_
_entity_poly.entity_id
_entity_poly.type
_entity_poly.pdbx_seq_one_letter_code
_entity_poly.pdbx_strand_id
1 'polypeptide(L)'
;MVSLINKEKSIKFLGIKSDPLVKKMISLLMHDGKRSKAENVLNKALESLDHDYPGRAIHIFYLGILAVRQDIGVRLKPKPKTRRNKQSFNVYLPRVISPICGLNLGMRSLLKASRDRSTSSPLWVNLSKELLQASQNKGEVVGKRYSLNKLAVSNKRRIHFGVRY
;
A
#
# COMPACT_ATOMS: atom_id res chain seq x y z
N MET A 1 -39.84 -2.37 15.05
CA MET A 1 -39.05 -3.48 15.63
C MET A 1 -37.93 -4.00 14.71
N VAL A 2 -37.62 -3.34 13.59
CA VAL A 2 -36.55 -3.77 12.63
C VAL A 2 -35.23 -3.00 12.83
N SER A 3 -35.22 -1.95 13.65
CA SER A 3 -34.06 -1.07 13.86
C SER A 3 -33.00 -1.60 14.85
N LEU A 4 -33.28 -2.70 15.57
CA LEU A 4 -32.41 -3.19 16.65
C LEU A 4 -31.45 -4.32 16.22
N ILE A 5 -31.69 -4.99 15.10
CA ILE A 5 -30.88 -6.14 14.66
C ILE A 5 -29.57 -5.71 13.96
N ASN A 6 -29.51 -4.50 13.41
CA ASN A 6 -28.29 -4.01 12.72
C ASN A 6 -27.18 -3.51 13.66
N LYS A 7 -27.41 -3.45 14.97
CA LYS A 7 -26.44 -2.85 15.91
C LYS A 7 -25.34 -3.81 16.36
N GLU A 8 -25.60 -5.12 16.36
CA GLU A 8 -24.64 -6.12 16.86
C GLU A 8 -23.47 -6.41 15.92
N LYS A 9 -23.62 -6.17 14.60
CA LYS A 9 -22.54 -6.40 13.62
C LYS A 9 -21.47 -5.29 13.59
N SER A 10 -21.75 -4.13 14.20
CA SER A 10 -20.81 -2.99 14.24
C SER A 10 -19.69 -3.14 15.29
N ILE A 11 -19.84 -4.08 16.24
CA ILE A 11 -19.05 -4.12 17.47
C ILE A 11 -17.64 -4.70 17.24
N LYS A 12 -17.42 -5.48 16.18
CA LYS A 12 -16.12 -6.15 15.92
C LYS A 12 -15.00 -5.19 15.49
N PHE A 13 -15.30 -3.94 15.11
CA PHE A 13 -14.29 -3.00 14.62
C PHE A 13 -13.56 -2.20 15.70
N LEU A 14 -14.11 -2.10 16.92
CA LEU A 14 -13.53 -1.26 17.97
C LEU A 14 -12.21 -1.83 18.52
N GLY A 15 -12.08 -3.16 18.61
CA GLY A 15 -10.84 -3.83 19.07
C GLY A 15 -9.66 -3.67 18.10
N ILE A 16 -9.98 -3.56 16.80
CA ILE A 16 -9.00 -3.49 15.70
C ILE A 16 -8.29 -2.13 15.64
N LYS A 17 -8.85 -1.07 16.24
CA LYS A 17 -8.19 0.25 16.30
C LYS A 17 -6.84 0.22 17.02
N SER A 18 -6.61 -0.79 17.86
CA SER A 18 -5.35 -0.96 18.58
C SER A 18 -4.23 -1.50 17.68
N ASP A 19 -4.56 -2.16 16.57
CA ASP A 19 -3.58 -2.80 15.69
C ASP A 19 -2.65 -1.76 15.05
N PRO A 20 -1.32 -1.95 15.12
CA PRO A 20 -0.35 -0.98 14.62
C PRO A 20 -0.47 -0.76 13.10
N LEU A 21 -0.82 -1.81 12.35
CA LEU A 21 -1.00 -1.75 10.90
C LEU A 21 -2.20 -0.87 10.53
N VAL A 22 -3.31 -1.03 11.24
CA VAL A 22 -4.55 -0.27 11.05
C VAL A 22 -4.34 1.18 11.44
N LYS A 23 -3.72 1.44 12.60
CA LYS A 23 -3.29 2.78 13.02
C LYS A 23 -2.46 3.47 11.96
N LYS A 24 -1.52 2.74 11.34
CA LYS A 24 -0.65 3.28 10.31
C LYS A 24 -1.42 3.58 9.01
N MET A 25 -2.34 2.71 8.61
CA MET A 25 -3.22 2.95 7.47
C MET A 25 -4.08 4.20 7.69
N ILE A 26 -4.70 4.35 8.87
CA ILE A 26 -5.47 5.55 9.25
C ILE A 26 -4.60 6.80 9.14
N SER A 27 -3.37 6.74 9.67
CA SER A 27 -2.41 7.85 9.59
C SER A 27 -2.05 8.23 8.15
N LEU A 28 -1.99 7.27 7.22
CA LEU A 28 -1.72 7.51 5.80
C LEU A 28 -2.96 8.00 5.02
N LEU A 29 -4.16 7.60 5.45
CA LEU A 29 -5.45 8.08 4.91
C LEU A 29 -5.75 9.53 5.33
N MET A 30 -5.28 9.92 6.51
CA MET A 30 -5.53 11.23 7.10
C MET A 30 -5.06 12.39 6.21
N HIS A 31 -5.92 13.39 6.05
CA HIS A 31 -5.65 14.64 5.36
C HIS A 31 -6.01 15.80 6.30
N ASP A 32 -5.21 16.86 6.32
CA ASP A 32 -5.35 18.03 7.21
C ASP A 32 -5.51 17.69 8.71
N GLY A 33 -4.91 16.60 9.18
CA GLY A 33 -5.06 16.15 10.57
C GLY A 33 -6.44 15.59 10.95
N LYS A 34 -7.35 15.41 9.98
CA LYS A 34 -8.73 14.94 10.20
C LYS A 34 -8.78 13.42 10.42
N ARG A 35 -8.34 12.96 11.59
CA ARG A 35 -8.28 11.53 11.95
C ARG A 35 -9.64 10.84 11.94
N SER A 36 -10.67 11.46 12.53
CA SER A 36 -12.02 10.90 12.58
C SER A 36 -12.58 10.59 11.19
N LYS A 37 -12.36 11.47 10.20
CA LYS A 37 -12.77 11.22 8.81
C LYS A 37 -12.03 10.04 8.19
N ALA A 38 -10.72 9.91 8.44
CA ALA A 38 -9.93 8.78 7.94
C ALA A 38 -10.39 7.43 8.53
N GLU A 39 -10.70 7.42 9.83
CA GLU A 39 -11.26 6.24 10.51
C GLU A 39 -12.61 5.85 9.90
N ASN A 40 -13.49 6.82 9.67
CA ASN A 40 -14.79 6.56 9.05
C ASN A 40 -14.66 6.00 7.62
N VAL A 41 -13.72 6.51 6.84
CA VAL A 41 -13.47 5.99 5.47
C VAL A 41 -12.99 4.55 5.51
N LEU A 42 -12.05 4.22 6.40
CA LEU A 42 -11.53 2.85 6.52
C LEU A 42 -12.61 1.88 7.00
N ASN A 43 -13.39 2.28 8.01
CA ASN A 43 -14.50 1.47 8.51
C ASN A 43 -15.53 1.20 7.42
N LYS A 44 -15.96 2.23 6.67
CA LYS A 44 -16.89 2.08 5.55
C LYS A 44 -16.35 1.16 4.44
N ALA A 45 -15.04 1.22 4.17
CA ALA A 45 -14.42 0.34 3.18
C ALA A 45 -14.47 -1.12 3.62
N LEU A 46 -14.26 -1.37 4.92
CA LEU A 46 -14.31 -2.72 5.47
C LEU A 46 -15.73 -3.23 5.64
N GLU A 47 -16.70 -2.37 5.98
CA GLU A 47 -18.13 -2.68 5.94
C GLU A 47 -18.59 -3.05 4.52
N SER A 48 -18.12 -2.32 3.50
CA SER A 48 -18.36 -2.66 2.11
C SER A 48 -17.80 -4.04 1.74
N LEU A 49 -16.60 -4.37 2.22
CA LEU A 49 -16.03 -5.71 2.02
C LEU A 49 -16.79 -6.80 2.76
N ASP A 50 -17.29 -6.50 3.97
CA ASP A 50 -18.03 -7.46 4.79
C ASP A 50 -19.44 -7.72 4.23
N HIS A 51 -20.04 -6.73 3.57
CA HIS A 51 -21.28 -6.89 2.83
C HIS A 51 -21.12 -7.89 1.67
N ASP A 52 -20.03 -7.79 0.91
CA ASP A 52 -19.76 -8.68 -0.22
C ASP A 52 -19.18 -10.04 0.21
N TYR A 53 -18.38 -10.05 1.28
CA TYR A 53 -17.67 -11.22 1.82
C TYR A 53 -17.79 -11.29 3.34
N PRO A 54 -18.91 -11.83 3.87
CA PRO A 54 -19.21 -11.78 5.29
C PRO A 54 -18.16 -12.50 6.13
N GLY A 55 -17.63 -11.81 7.14
CA GLY A 55 -16.66 -12.30 8.10
C GLY A 55 -15.21 -12.35 7.60
N ARG A 56 -14.92 -11.93 6.35
CA ARG A 56 -13.58 -12.03 5.75
C ARG A 56 -12.90 -10.69 5.50
N ALA A 57 -13.55 -9.57 5.76
CA ALA A 57 -13.02 -8.23 5.48
C ALA A 57 -11.62 -7.98 6.07
N ILE A 58 -11.40 -8.41 7.31
CA ILE A 58 -10.10 -8.25 8.02
C ILE A 58 -9.01 -9.10 7.36
N HIS A 59 -9.34 -10.33 6.99
CA HIS A 59 -8.40 -11.22 6.32
C HIS A 59 -7.99 -10.67 4.95
N ILE A 60 -8.96 -10.17 4.18
CA ILE A 60 -8.72 -9.49 2.89
C ILE A 60 -7.81 -8.28 3.07
N PHE A 61 -8.03 -7.47 4.12
CA PHE A 61 -7.20 -6.32 4.44
C PHE A 61 -5.74 -6.70 4.70
N TYR A 62 -5.49 -7.67 5.59
CA TYR A 62 -4.13 -8.12 5.91
C TYR A 62 -3.43 -8.72 4.71
N LEU A 63 -4.12 -9.60 3.99
CA LEU A 63 -3.57 -10.27 2.81
C LEU A 63 -3.28 -9.26 1.69
N GLY A 64 -4.17 -8.30 1.46
CA GLY A 64 -3.98 -7.22 0.50
C GLY A 64 -2.76 -6.33 0.82
N ILE A 65 -2.56 -5.97 2.09
CA ILE A 65 -1.38 -5.17 2.49
C ILE A 65 -0.09 -5.96 2.31
N LEU A 66 -0.07 -7.25 2.68
CA LEU A 66 1.08 -8.11 2.48
C LEU A 66 1.40 -8.30 0.99
N ALA A 67 0.38 -8.46 0.15
CA ALA A 67 0.52 -8.58 -1.29
C ALA A 67 1.07 -7.31 -1.96
N VAL A 68 0.96 -6.14 -1.32
CA VAL A 68 1.42 -4.86 -1.87
C VAL A 68 2.75 -4.40 -1.23
N ARG A 69 3.24 -5.11 -0.21
CA ARG A 69 4.52 -4.85 0.45
C ARG A 69 5.67 -4.82 -0.56
N GLN A 70 6.52 -3.79 -0.46
CA GLN A 70 7.69 -3.62 -1.32
C GLN A 70 8.99 -3.96 -0.56
N ASP A 71 9.60 -5.09 -0.91
CA ASP A 71 10.83 -5.56 -0.25
C ASP A 71 12.10 -5.01 -0.94
N ILE A 72 11.98 -4.70 -2.23
CA ILE A 72 13.07 -4.18 -3.05
C ILE A 72 12.66 -2.86 -3.69
N GLY A 73 13.53 -1.88 -3.57
CA GLY A 73 13.43 -0.60 -4.25
C GLY A 73 14.51 -0.45 -5.30
N VAL A 74 14.32 0.55 -6.16
CA VAL A 74 15.31 0.96 -7.15
C VAL A 74 15.62 2.44 -6.91
N ARG A 75 16.89 2.77 -6.76
CA ARG A 75 17.37 4.14 -6.58
C ARG A 75 18.20 4.56 -7.80
N LEU A 76 18.08 5.81 -8.20
CA LEU A 76 18.99 6.40 -9.18
C LEU A 76 20.39 6.55 -8.58
N LYS A 77 21.40 6.04 -9.29
CA LYS A 77 22.80 6.28 -8.94
C LYS A 77 23.07 7.78 -9.00
N PRO A 78 23.65 8.39 -7.95
CA PRO A 78 24.02 9.79 -8.00
C PRO A 78 25.02 10.02 -9.13
N LYS A 79 24.78 11.05 -9.94
CA LYS A 79 25.70 11.44 -11.01
C LYS A 79 26.95 12.07 -10.37
N PRO A 80 28.17 11.69 -10.79
CA PRO A 80 29.37 12.35 -10.31
C PRO A 80 29.38 13.81 -10.76
N LYS A 81 29.65 14.74 -9.84
CA LYS A 81 29.65 16.20 -10.12
C LYS A 81 30.68 16.60 -11.18
N THR A 82 31.75 15.83 -11.35
CA THR A 82 32.96 16.22 -12.10
C THR A 82 33.04 15.75 -13.55
N ARG A 83 32.11 14.93 -14.05
CA ARG A 83 32.29 14.31 -15.38
C ARG A 83 31.43 15.00 -16.44
N ARG A 84 32.08 15.76 -17.35
CA ARG A 84 31.55 16.33 -18.61
C ARG A 84 31.07 15.26 -19.61
N ASN A 85 30.41 14.19 -19.16
CA ASN A 85 29.92 13.16 -20.06
C ASN A 85 28.51 13.55 -20.56
N LYS A 86 28.46 14.06 -21.79
CA LYS A 86 27.23 14.33 -22.58
C LYS A 86 26.35 13.09 -22.81
N GLN A 87 26.75 11.90 -22.35
CA GLN A 87 26.02 10.62 -22.49
C GLN A 87 25.88 9.89 -21.14
N SER A 88 25.34 10.55 -20.09
CA SER A 88 25.06 9.86 -18.83
C SER A 88 23.61 9.31 -18.83
N PHE A 89 23.43 8.06 -19.24
CA PHE A 89 22.15 7.37 -19.01
C PHE A 89 21.88 7.25 -17.51
N ASN A 90 20.62 7.36 -17.10
CA ASN A 90 20.22 7.17 -15.71
C ASN A 90 20.48 5.71 -15.31
N VAL A 91 21.30 5.52 -14.28
CA VAL A 91 21.65 4.19 -13.76
C VAL A 91 20.76 3.86 -12.59
N TYR A 92 19.99 2.79 -12.71
CA TYR A 92 19.14 2.25 -11.66
C TYR A 92 19.89 1.22 -10.82
N LEU A 93 19.96 1.44 -9.51
CA LEU A 93 20.60 0.54 -8.56
C LEU A 93 19.54 -0.09 -7.64
N PRO A 94 19.50 -1.42 -7.52
CA PRO A 94 18.63 -2.08 -6.55
C PRO A 94 19.04 -1.74 -5.11
N ARG A 95 18.06 -1.61 -4.23
CA ARG A 95 18.25 -1.39 -2.79
C ARG A 95 17.23 -2.20 -2.00
N VAL A 96 17.68 -2.94 -1.00
CA VAL A 96 16.79 -3.64 -0.07
C VAL A 96 16.08 -2.61 0.82
N ILE A 97 14.77 -2.77 0.99
CA ILE A 97 13.95 -1.91 1.85
C ILE A 97 13.67 -2.66 3.15
N SER A 98 13.74 -1.95 4.29
CA SER A 98 13.32 -2.51 5.58
C SER A 98 11.83 -2.88 5.54
N PRO A 99 11.41 -4.02 6.13
CA PRO A 99 10.03 -4.51 6.05
C PRO A 99 8.99 -3.47 6.49
N ILE A 100 9.28 -2.67 7.51
CA ILE A 100 8.37 -1.63 8.00
C ILE A 100 8.18 -0.50 6.98
N CYS A 101 9.27 -0.12 6.29
CA CYS A 101 9.22 0.86 5.21
C CYS A 101 8.51 0.28 3.98
N GLY A 102 8.74 -1.00 3.68
CA GLY A 102 8.11 -1.71 2.57
C GLY A 102 6.59 -1.81 2.71
N LEU A 103 6.10 -2.09 3.92
CA LEU A 103 4.67 -2.07 4.25
C LEU A 103 4.09 -0.66 4.07
N ASN A 104 4.76 0.37 4.61
CA ASN A 104 4.31 1.76 4.48
C ASN A 104 4.27 2.24 3.03
N LEU A 105 5.27 1.88 2.24
CA LEU A 105 5.35 2.24 0.83
C LEU A 105 4.25 1.56 0.02
N GLY A 106 4.00 0.28 0.30
CA GLY A 106 2.90 -0.47 -0.27
C GLY A 106 1.54 0.17 0.05
N MET A 107 1.26 0.45 1.33
CA MET A 107 0.02 1.12 1.75
C MET A 107 -0.15 2.48 1.05
N ARG A 108 0.92 3.28 0.93
CA ARG A 108 0.87 4.56 0.20
C ARG A 108 0.52 4.37 -1.27
N SER A 109 1.12 3.38 -1.94
CA SER A 109 0.81 3.09 -3.34
C SER A 109 -0.62 2.59 -3.52
N LEU A 110 -1.15 1.81 -2.58
CA LEU A 110 -2.54 1.35 -2.57
C LEU A 110 -3.52 2.52 -2.42
N LEU A 111 -3.28 3.42 -1.48
CA LEU A 111 -4.10 4.61 -1.29
C LEU A 111 -4.05 5.55 -2.50
N LYS A 112 -2.89 5.67 -3.14
CA LYS A 112 -2.75 6.43 -4.38
C LYS A 112 -3.58 5.82 -5.50
N ALA A 113 -3.45 4.51 -5.75
CA ALA A 113 -4.25 3.82 -6.77
C ALA A 113 -5.76 3.93 -6.50
N SER A 114 -6.18 3.84 -5.22
CA SER A 114 -7.59 4.00 -4.82
C SER A 114 -8.13 5.40 -5.14
N ARG A 115 -7.30 6.44 -5.04
CA ARG A 115 -7.65 7.82 -5.40
C ARG A 115 -7.67 8.03 -6.92
N ASP A 116 -6.71 7.44 -7.63
CA ASP A 116 -6.57 7.60 -9.07
C ASP A 116 -7.63 6.80 -9.86
N ARG A 117 -8.24 5.75 -9.28
CA ARG A 117 -9.17 4.84 -9.95
C ARG A 117 -10.43 5.51 -10.50
N SER A 118 -11.08 6.36 -9.71
CA SER A 118 -12.30 7.08 -10.14
C SER A 118 -12.61 8.22 -9.18
N THR A 119 -12.80 9.41 -9.74
CA THR A 119 -13.19 10.62 -9.01
C THR A 119 -14.69 10.64 -8.66
N SER A 120 -15.51 9.88 -9.40
CA SER A 120 -16.98 9.88 -9.25
C SER A 120 -17.45 9.01 -8.08
N SER A 121 -16.76 7.89 -7.84
CA SER A 121 -17.10 7.01 -6.72
C SER A 121 -16.45 7.47 -5.42
N PRO A 122 -17.12 7.25 -4.28
CA PRO A 122 -16.52 7.58 -3.00
C PRO A 122 -15.28 6.74 -2.70
N LEU A 123 -14.28 7.35 -2.06
CA LEU A 123 -12.96 6.75 -1.83
C LEU A 123 -13.03 5.38 -1.12
N TRP A 124 -13.96 5.17 -0.20
CA TRP A 124 -14.08 3.90 0.53
C TRP A 124 -14.46 2.73 -0.39
N VAL A 125 -15.26 2.97 -1.43
CA VAL A 125 -15.63 1.94 -2.43
C VAL A 125 -14.46 1.62 -3.34
N ASN A 126 -13.66 2.62 -3.71
CA ASN A 126 -12.46 2.36 -4.51
C ASN A 126 -11.43 1.58 -3.69
N LEU A 127 -11.26 1.95 -2.41
CA LEU A 127 -10.33 1.30 -1.50
C LEU A 127 -10.72 -0.14 -1.20
N SER A 128 -12.01 -0.46 -1.03
CA SER A 128 -12.48 -1.84 -0.87
C SER A 128 -12.14 -2.70 -2.10
N LYS A 129 -12.40 -2.18 -3.29
CA LYS A 129 -12.08 -2.86 -4.56
C LYS A 129 -10.59 -3.07 -4.76
N GLU A 130 -9.75 -2.07 -4.47
CA GLU A 130 -8.29 -2.19 -4.54
C GLU A 130 -7.76 -3.22 -3.53
N LEU A 131 -8.25 -3.21 -2.29
CA LEU A 131 -7.86 -4.22 -1.29
C LEU A 131 -8.24 -5.64 -1.73
N LEU A 132 -9.42 -5.82 -2.29
CA LEU A 132 -9.87 -7.11 -2.81
C LEU A 132 -8.96 -7.57 -3.95
N GLN A 133 -8.69 -6.71 -4.93
CA GLN A 133 -7.79 -7.05 -6.04
C GLN A 133 -6.38 -7.37 -5.56
N ALA A 134 -5.84 -6.58 -4.63
CA ALA A 134 -4.55 -6.80 -4.01
C ALA A 134 -4.50 -8.15 -3.29
N SER A 135 -5.54 -8.53 -2.54
CA SER A 135 -5.61 -9.83 -1.86
C SER A 135 -5.57 -11.02 -2.83
N GLN A 136 -6.01 -10.81 -4.08
CA GLN A 136 -5.95 -11.83 -5.12
C GLN A 136 -4.62 -11.78 -5.91
N ASN A 137 -3.62 -11.02 -5.42
CA ASN A 137 -2.37 -10.73 -6.12
C ASN A 137 -2.57 -10.07 -7.51
N LYS A 138 -3.67 -9.35 -7.68
CA LYS A 138 -4.04 -8.63 -8.90
C LYS A 138 -4.05 -7.12 -8.62
N GLY A 139 -4.22 -6.34 -9.68
CA GLY A 139 -4.32 -4.88 -9.61
C GLY A 139 -3.02 -4.17 -9.95
N GLU A 140 -3.15 -2.87 -10.18
CA GLU A 140 -2.07 -2.03 -10.71
C GLU A 140 -0.88 -1.96 -9.76
N VAL A 141 -1.14 -1.91 -8.45
CA VAL A 141 -0.09 -1.76 -7.44
C VAL A 141 0.78 -3.00 -7.33
N VAL A 142 0.16 -4.18 -7.37
CA VAL A 142 0.86 -5.47 -7.38
C VAL A 142 1.67 -5.62 -8.66
N GLY A 143 1.11 -5.21 -9.81
CA GLY A 143 1.84 -5.16 -11.08
C GLY A 143 3.08 -4.26 -11.03
N LYS A 144 2.95 -3.05 -10.48
CA LYS A 144 4.08 -2.12 -10.28
C LYS A 144 5.17 -2.73 -9.40
N ARG A 145 4.80 -3.43 -8.33
CA ARG A 145 5.74 -4.16 -7.47
C ARG A 145 6.52 -5.22 -8.25
N TYR A 146 5.82 -6.05 -9.04
CA TYR A 146 6.48 -7.09 -9.84
C TYR A 146 7.43 -6.50 -10.90
N SER A 147 7.01 -5.43 -11.58
CA SER A 147 7.86 -4.70 -12.53
C SER A 147 9.12 -4.14 -11.87
N LEU A 148 9.00 -3.56 -10.67
CA LEU A 148 10.13 -3.07 -9.89
C LEU A 148 11.08 -4.21 -9.49
N ASN A 149 10.54 -5.35 -9.04
CA ASN A 149 11.35 -6.52 -8.70
C ASN A 149 12.10 -7.06 -9.92
N LYS A 150 11.44 -7.15 -11.09
CA LYS A 150 12.08 -7.57 -12.34
C LYS A 150 13.21 -6.61 -12.75
N LEU A 151 12.97 -5.31 -12.63
CA LEU A 151 13.98 -4.27 -12.89
C LEU A 151 15.18 -4.41 -11.93
N ALA A 152 14.92 -4.67 -10.65
CA ALA A 152 15.95 -4.88 -9.65
C ALA A 152 16.79 -6.14 -9.92
N VAL A 153 16.15 -7.26 -10.28
CA VAL A 153 16.85 -8.50 -10.63
C VAL A 153 17.76 -8.31 -11.85
N SER A 154 17.26 -7.62 -12.88
CA SER A 154 18.05 -7.30 -14.08
C SER A 154 19.29 -6.46 -13.75
N ASN A 155 19.17 -5.50 -12.81
CA ASN A 155 20.27 -4.63 -12.40
C ASN A 155 21.11 -5.18 -11.22
N LYS A 156 20.89 -6.42 -10.77
CA LYS A 156 21.59 -7.02 -9.61
C LYS A 156 23.12 -6.98 -9.75
N ARG A 157 23.64 -7.23 -10.95
CA ARG A 157 25.09 -7.24 -11.26
C ARG A 157 25.77 -5.87 -11.13
N ARG A 158 25.02 -4.78 -11.08
CA ARG A 158 25.55 -3.40 -11.03
C ARG A 158 25.88 -2.93 -9.63
N ILE A 159 25.52 -3.72 -8.62
CA ILE A 159 25.87 -3.47 -7.23
C ILE A 159 27.27 -4.03 -7.03
N HIS A 160 28.27 -3.14 -7.02
CA HIS A 160 29.54 -3.46 -6.42
C HIS A 160 29.43 -3.13 -4.93
N PHE A 161 29.59 -4.13 -4.07
CA PHE A 161 29.86 -3.91 -2.66
C PHE A 161 31.26 -3.29 -2.58
N GLY A 162 31.34 -1.98 -2.76
CA GLY A 162 32.51 -1.22 -2.36
C GLY A 162 32.54 -1.26 -0.85
N VAL A 163 33.14 -2.31 -0.29
CA VAL A 163 33.53 -2.34 1.11
C VAL A 163 34.53 -1.21 1.27
N ARG A 164 34.05 -0.08 1.77
CA ARG A 164 34.91 0.96 2.33
C ARG A 164 35.12 0.55 3.78
N TYR A 165 36.25 -0.09 4.05
CA TYR A 165 36.84 -0.07 5.38
C TYR A 165 37.28 1.37 5.68
#